data_AF-A1DNR1-F1
#
_entry.id   AF-A1DNR1-F1
#
_cell.length_a   1.000
_cell.length_b   1.000
_cell.length_c   1.000
_cell.angle_alpha   90.00
_cell.angle_beta   90.00
_cell.angle_gamma   90.00
#
_symmetry.space_group_name_H-M   'P 1'
#
loop_
_entity.id
_entity.type
_entity.pdbx_description
1 polymer ?
#
loop_
_entity_poly.entity_id
_entity_poly.type
_entity_poly.pdbx_seq_one_letter_code
_entity_poly.pdbx_strand_id
1 'polypeptide(L)'
;MLFKYLVHQLSLLFLCLFPVFAAPVIEPTDETGLVARTGNTAPGGSKGNPKAATFDITGWEDIAEEDCYVMLCLKDGERTWQRNPTTGLRETHYASSGARAKPFRKDNVPKRHTGQINSQPGSSETNSAEEFPWESTVQGGSNALLLPATRAQQQRQAGAITAGFRRSDITLGEWFRITFSGNLGEICRALHQEPPDDSICKKPTVTVFGKKVNLNDWVWTMAKVGGSLAYYHAAGSSKGKIGKRMDSIEMRFLHSKEGNLNEGRAETLIMLHISLVYMYSFSSPYSNI
;
A
#
# COMPACT_ATOMS: atom_id res chain seq x y z
N MET A 1 -21.34 54.73 4.20
CA MET A 1 -22.62 54.96 3.50
C MET A 1 -22.48 54.49 2.07
N LEU A 2 -23.45 53.72 1.60
CA LEU A 2 -23.83 53.48 0.19
C LEU A 2 -22.76 52.91 -0.77
N PHE A 3 -22.92 51.66 -1.21
CA PHE A 3 -23.68 51.38 -2.43
C PHE A 3 -24.01 49.88 -2.51
N LYS A 4 -25.30 49.58 -2.29
CA LYS A 4 -25.98 48.36 -2.75
C LYS A 4 -26.17 48.50 -4.26
N TYR A 5 -26.01 47.43 -5.05
CA TYR A 5 -27.06 46.87 -5.94
C TYR A 5 -26.55 46.01 -7.12
N LEU A 6 -27.46 45.08 -7.51
CA LEU A 6 -27.73 44.54 -8.85
C LEU A 6 -26.67 43.59 -9.46
N VAL A 7 -26.96 42.51 -10.18
CA VAL A 7 -28.18 41.78 -10.60
C VAL A 7 -27.65 40.51 -11.29
N HIS A 8 -28.05 39.31 -10.87
CA HIS A 8 -28.89 38.40 -11.68
C HIS A 8 -28.59 38.39 -13.19
N GLN A 9 -27.90 37.36 -13.68
CA GLN A 9 -28.23 36.84 -15.01
C GLN A 9 -28.01 35.32 -15.07
N LEU A 10 -29.15 34.62 -15.10
CA LEU A 10 -29.29 33.29 -15.68
C LEU A 10 -28.68 33.29 -17.08
N SER A 11 -27.85 32.28 -17.37
CA SER A 11 -27.65 31.81 -18.75
C SER A 11 -27.98 30.33 -18.78
N LEU A 12 -29.27 30.08 -19.02
CA LEU A 12 -29.81 28.83 -19.53
C LEU A 12 -29.08 28.48 -20.84
N LEU A 13 -28.25 27.44 -20.82
CA LEU A 13 -27.86 26.76 -22.06
C LEU A 13 -28.77 25.55 -22.26
N PHE A 14 -29.88 25.83 -22.93
CA PHE A 14 -30.83 24.88 -23.47
C PHE A 14 -30.38 24.58 -24.90
N LEU A 15 -29.90 23.38 -25.23
CA LEU A 15 -29.82 22.94 -26.63
C LEU A 15 -29.83 21.41 -26.78
N CYS A 16 -31.01 20.96 -27.20
CA CYS A 16 -31.29 19.94 -28.21
C CYS A 16 -30.98 18.46 -27.91
N LEU A 17 -31.94 17.85 -27.21
CA LEU A 17 -32.30 16.44 -27.39
C LEU A 17 -32.99 16.27 -28.76
N PHE A 18 -32.38 15.53 -29.68
CA PHE A 18 -33.09 14.95 -30.82
C PHE A 18 -33.45 13.49 -30.51
N PRO A 19 -34.73 13.09 -30.55
CA PRO A 19 -35.08 11.68 -30.56
C PRO A 19 -34.87 11.14 -31.97
N VAL A 20 -33.77 10.42 -32.19
CA VAL A 20 -33.63 9.56 -33.39
C VAL A 20 -34.51 8.34 -33.14
N PHE A 21 -35.69 8.32 -33.77
CA PHE A 21 -36.48 7.10 -33.91
C PHE A 21 -35.80 6.21 -34.95
N ALA A 22 -34.87 5.37 -34.50
CA ALA A 22 -34.41 4.24 -35.28
C ALA A 22 -35.57 3.23 -35.36
N ALA A 23 -35.95 2.85 -36.58
CA ALA A 23 -36.92 1.78 -36.82
C ALA A 23 -36.37 0.45 -36.28
N PRO A 24 -37.22 -0.44 -35.75
CA PRO A 24 -36.80 -1.80 -35.38
C PRO A 24 -36.39 -2.54 -36.66
N VAL A 25 -35.10 -2.81 -36.81
CA VAL A 25 -34.61 -3.79 -37.76
C VAL A 25 -34.97 -5.16 -37.19
N ILE A 26 -35.94 -5.83 -37.81
CA ILE A 26 -36.24 -7.22 -37.54
C ILE A 26 -35.13 -8.01 -38.24
N GLU A 27 -34.09 -8.38 -37.49
CA GLU A 27 -33.10 -9.34 -37.94
C GLU A 27 -33.75 -10.72 -38.05
N PRO A 28 -33.51 -11.46 -39.14
CA PRO A 28 -33.99 -12.82 -39.27
C PRO A 28 -33.34 -13.68 -38.18
N THR A 29 -34.18 -14.15 -37.26
CA THR A 29 -33.88 -15.24 -36.33
C THR A 29 -33.64 -16.50 -37.13
N ASP A 30 -32.38 -16.78 -37.43
CA ASP A 30 -31.95 -18.13 -37.68
C ASP A 30 -30.60 -18.40 -37.00
N GLU A 31 -30.46 -19.65 -36.62
CA GLU A 31 -29.24 -20.31 -36.22
C GLU A 31 -28.79 -20.13 -34.76
N THR A 32 -29.27 -21.11 -33.98
CA THR A 32 -28.51 -21.78 -32.93
C THR A 32 -27.89 -20.82 -31.92
N GLY A 33 -28.69 -20.48 -30.91
CA GLY A 33 -28.15 -20.08 -29.63
C GLY A 33 -27.18 -21.17 -29.14
N LEU A 34 -25.90 -21.00 -29.47
CA LEU A 34 -24.80 -21.41 -28.62
C LEU A 34 -25.06 -20.69 -27.31
N VAL A 35 -25.86 -21.33 -26.45
CA VAL A 35 -25.80 -21.12 -25.02
C VAL A 35 -24.34 -21.40 -24.72
N ALA A 36 -23.52 -20.34 -24.69
CA ALA A 36 -22.20 -20.39 -24.12
C ALA A 36 -22.46 -21.01 -22.76
N ARG A 37 -22.10 -22.29 -22.62
CA ARG A 37 -22.07 -22.93 -21.32
C ARG A 37 -21.24 -21.96 -20.50
N THR A 38 -21.86 -21.26 -19.57
CA THR A 38 -21.26 -20.67 -18.38
C THR A 38 -20.73 -21.84 -17.55
N GLY A 39 -19.91 -22.66 -18.20
CA GLY A 39 -19.40 -23.92 -17.73
C GLY A 39 -18.17 -23.55 -16.97
N ASN A 40 -18.24 -23.77 -15.67
CA ASN A 40 -17.11 -24.15 -14.82
C ASN A 40 -15.78 -23.64 -15.38
N THR A 41 -15.58 -22.33 -15.36
CA THR A 41 -14.24 -21.80 -15.61
C THR A 41 -13.34 -22.48 -14.57
N ALA A 42 -12.24 -23.09 -15.02
CA ALA A 42 -11.32 -23.73 -14.09
C ALA A 42 -10.92 -22.70 -13.02
N PRO A 43 -10.87 -23.07 -11.72
CA PRO A 43 -10.40 -22.17 -10.69
C PRO A 43 -9.06 -21.55 -11.08
N GLY A 44 -8.89 -20.26 -10.81
CA GLY A 44 -7.71 -19.48 -11.14
C GLY A 44 -7.85 -18.63 -12.40
N GLY A 45 -8.86 -18.87 -13.25
CA GLY A 45 -9.08 -18.06 -14.45
C GLY A 45 -9.57 -16.62 -14.20
N SER A 46 -10.11 -16.34 -13.01
CA SER A 46 -10.61 -15.01 -12.65
C SER A 46 -10.53 -14.73 -11.15
N LYS A 47 -10.58 -13.45 -10.78
CA LYS A 47 -10.63 -13.02 -9.37
C LYS A 47 -11.85 -13.59 -8.62
N GLY A 48 -12.98 -13.76 -9.31
CA GLY A 48 -14.22 -14.30 -8.73
C GLY A 48 -14.23 -15.82 -8.53
N ASN A 49 -13.28 -16.54 -9.13
CA ASN A 49 -13.11 -17.97 -8.98
C ASN A 49 -11.61 -18.31 -8.80
N PRO A 50 -10.98 -17.91 -7.69
CA PRO A 50 -9.54 -18.11 -7.47
C PRO A 50 -9.24 -19.54 -7.01
N LYS A 51 -8.01 -20.02 -7.26
CA LYS A 51 -7.49 -21.24 -6.62
C LYS A 51 -7.22 -20.99 -5.13
N ALA A 52 -7.48 -21.97 -4.25
CA ALA A 52 -7.08 -21.88 -2.86
C ALA A 52 -5.56 -22.11 -2.71
N ALA A 53 -4.87 -21.18 -2.05
CA ALA A 53 -3.43 -21.24 -1.82
C ALA A 53 -3.11 -21.27 -0.32
N THR A 54 -2.53 -22.35 0.18
CA THR A 54 -2.12 -22.44 1.59
C THR A 54 -0.60 -22.37 1.73
N PHE A 55 -0.14 -21.36 2.44
CA PHE A 55 1.27 -21.14 2.75
C PHE A 55 1.54 -21.50 4.22
N ASP A 56 2.62 -22.24 4.44
CA ASP A 56 3.05 -22.64 5.79
C ASP A 56 3.92 -21.54 6.36
N ILE A 57 3.49 -20.92 7.46
CA ILE A 57 4.16 -19.78 8.08
C ILE A 57 5.28 -20.15 9.05
N THR A 58 5.56 -21.45 9.22
CA THR A 58 6.56 -21.94 10.16
C THR A 58 7.94 -21.34 9.86
N GLY A 59 8.49 -20.62 10.84
CA GLY A 59 9.78 -19.93 10.75
C GLY A 59 9.76 -18.57 10.04
N TRP A 60 8.59 -18.02 9.72
CA TRP A 60 8.40 -16.64 9.25
C TRP A 60 7.09 -16.01 9.77
N GLU A 61 6.69 -16.41 10.97
CA GLU A 61 5.41 -16.05 11.60
C GLU A 61 5.25 -14.54 11.78
N ASP A 62 6.33 -13.81 12.06
CA ASP A 62 6.28 -12.36 12.23
C ASP A 62 5.99 -11.64 10.90
N ILE A 63 6.64 -12.08 9.81
CA ILE A 63 6.35 -11.58 8.45
C ILE A 63 4.90 -11.92 8.06
N ALA A 64 4.41 -13.12 8.41
CA ALA A 64 3.02 -13.48 8.14
C ALA A 64 2.05 -12.54 8.86
N GLU A 65 2.32 -12.16 10.12
CA GLU A 65 1.52 -11.17 10.85
C GLU A 65 1.53 -9.80 10.16
N GLU A 66 2.68 -9.36 9.62
CA GLU A 66 2.78 -8.15 8.82
C GLU A 66 1.93 -8.21 7.53
N ASP A 67 2.01 -9.32 6.79
CA ASP A 67 1.20 -9.58 5.59
C ASP A 67 -0.31 -9.60 5.90
N CYS A 68 -0.70 -10.28 6.99
CA CYS A 68 -2.08 -10.32 7.47
C CYS A 68 -2.60 -8.95 7.85
N TYR A 69 -1.78 -8.12 8.50
CA TYR A 69 -2.12 -6.73 8.80
C TYR A 69 -2.39 -5.92 7.54
N VAL A 70 -1.55 -6.05 6.50
CA VAL A 70 -1.79 -5.37 5.24
C VAL A 70 -3.10 -5.84 4.61
N MET A 71 -3.32 -7.15 4.50
CA MET A 71 -4.55 -7.73 3.93
C MET A 71 -5.80 -7.29 4.69
N LEU A 72 -5.79 -7.45 6.02
CA LEU A 72 -6.95 -7.16 6.87
C LEU A 72 -7.22 -5.66 6.97
N CYS A 73 -6.22 -4.88 7.37
CA CYS A 73 -6.43 -3.51 7.83
C CYS A 73 -6.22 -2.44 6.75
N LEU A 74 -5.46 -2.75 5.70
CA LEU A 74 -5.11 -1.77 4.65
C LEU A 74 -5.67 -2.14 3.27
N LYS A 75 -6.24 -3.34 3.14
CA LYS A 75 -6.83 -3.88 1.90
C LYS A 75 -8.21 -4.48 2.13
N ASP A 76 -8.90 -4.07 3.20
CA ASP A 76 -10.30 -4.41 3.48
C ASP A 76 -10.57 -5.93 3.50
N GLY A 77 -9.65 -6.71 4.07
CA GLY A 77 -9.74 -8.17 4.13
C GLY A 77 -9.47 -8.89 2.80
N GLU A 78 -8.94 -8.20 1.78
CA GLU A 78 -8.59 -8.80 0.49
C GLU A 78 -7.52 -9.88 0.66
N ARG A 79 -7.82 -11.08 0.16
CA ARG A 79 -6.93 -12.25 0.17
C ARG A 79 -6.68 -12.81 -1.22
N THR A 80 -7.28 -12.23 -2.25
CA THR A 80 -7.30 -12.74 -3.61
C THR A 80 -6.35 -11.95 -4.48
N TRP A 81 -5.32 -12.62 -4.97
CA TRP A 81 -4.21 -12.01 -5.71
C TRP A 81 -3.98 -12.77 -7.02
N GLN A 82 -3.28 -12.17 -7.96
CA GLN A 82 -2.92 -12.82 -9.21
C GLN A 82 -1.42 -13.08 -9.24
N ARG A 83 -1.01 -14.31 -9.53
CA ARG A 83 0.41 -14.62 -9.70
C ARG A 83 0.91 -13.91 -10.95
N ASN A 84 2.13 -13.39 -10.92
CA ASN A 84 2.70 -12.72 -12.09
C ASN A 84 2.56 -13.59 -13.35
N PRO A 85 2.13 -13.04 -14.49
CA PRO A 85 2.01 -13.78 -15.74
C PRO A 85 3.39 -14.11 -16.34
N THR A 86 4.45 -13.42 -15.90
CA THR A 86 5.82 -13.63 -16.38
C THR A 86 6.81 -13.61 -15.21
N THR A 87 7.88 -14.39 -15.32
CA THR A 87 8.92 -14.49 -14.28
C THR A 87 9.78 -13.22 -14.17
N GLY A 88 9.90 -12.43 -15.25
CA GLY A 88 10.72 -11.22 -15.31
C GLY A 88 10.18 -10.03 -14.51
N LEU A 89 8.91 -10.03 -14.12
CA LEU A 89 8.31 -8.92 -13.38
C LEU A 89 8.85 -8.78 -11.95
N ARG A 90 9.42 -9.84 -11.39
CA ARG A 90 9.87 -9.88 -10.01
C ARG A 90 10.95 -8.83 -9.70
N GLU A 91 11.98 -8.75 -10.53
CA GLU A 91 13.06 -7.75 -10.37
C GLU A 91 12.53 -6.32 -10.57
N THR A 92 11.61 -6.13 -11.51
CA THR A 92 10.94 -4.84 -11.72
C THR A 92 10.10 -4.45 -10.50
N HIS A 93 9.39 -5.41 -9.90
CA HIS A 93 8.60 -5.18 -8.68
C HIS A 93 9.50 -4.83 -7.50
N TYR A 94 10.57 -5.61 -7.27
CA TYR A 94 11.56 -5.35 -6.21
C TYR A 94 12.19 -3.95 -6.31
N ALA A 95 12.45 -3.48 -7.53
CA ALA A 95 12.97 -2.14 -7.77
C ALA A 95 11.89 -1.05 -7.58
N SER A 96 10.69 -1.28 -8.10
CA SER A 96 9.60 -0.28 -8.12
C SER A 96 8.87 -0.14 -6.80
N SER A 97 8.90 -1.14 -5.91
CA SER A 97 8.42 -1.03 -4.52
C SER A 97 9.32 -0.16 -3.65
N GLY A 98 10.59 -0.04 -4.03
CA GLY A 98 11.64 0.59 -3.22
C GLY A 98 12.47 -0.38 -2.38
N ALA A 99 12.10 -1.66 -2.28
CA ALA A 99 12.84 -2.64 -1.49
C ALA A 99 14.30 -2.80 -1.94
N ARG A 100 14.59 -2.68 -3.24
CA ARG A 100 15.96 -2.67 -3.80
C ARG A 100 16.87 -1.59 -3.22
N ALA A 101 16.30 -0.46 -2.78
CA ALA A 101 17.05 0.62 -2.13
C ALA A 101 17.44 0.27 -0.68
N LYS A 102 16.99 -0.89 -0.17
CA LYS A 102 17.30 -1.44 1.16
C LYS A 102 16.97 -0.44 2.28
N PRO A 103 15.71 0.01 2.39
CA PRO A 103 15.35 1.14 3.24
C PRO A 103 15.58 0.90 4.73
N PHE A 104 15.56 -0.35 5.17
CA PHE A 104 15.69 -0.70 6.59
C PHE A 104 17.11 -1.08 7.02
N ARG A 105 18.11 -0.98 6.13
CA ARG A 105 19.52 -1.07 6.56
C ARG A 105 19.86 0.11 7.45
N LYS A 106 20.65 -0.12 8.51
CA LYS A 106 21.08 0.90 9.48
C LYS A 106 21.50 2.23 8.83
N ASP A 107 22.37 2.18 7.81
CA ASP A 107 22.90 3.38 7.14
C ASP A 107 21.90 4.06 6.19
N ASN A 108 20.78 3.40 5.89
CA ASN A 108 19.72 3.88 5.02
C ASN A 108 18.52 4.40 5.79
N VAL A 109 18.26 3.90 7.01
CA VAL A 109 17.11 4.34 7.83
C VAL A 109 17.01 5.86 7.94
N PRO A 110 18.08 6.61 8.30
CA PRO A 110 18.01 8.07 8.34
C PRO A 110 17.79 8.71 6.96
N LYS A 111 18.42 8.14 5.92
CA LYS A 111 18.37 8.67 4.53
C LYS A 111 17.03 8.40 3.85
N ARG A 112 16.32 7.37 4.29
CA ARG A 112 15.05 6.91 3.72
C ARG A 112 13.86 7.30 4.56
N HIS A 113 14.08 7.86 5.75
CA HIS A 113 13.04 8.27 6.68
C HIS A 113 12.12 7.10 7.07
N THR A 114 12.74 5.98 7.47
CA THR A 114 12.05 4.76 7.90
C THR A 114 12.49 4.38 9.32
N GLY A 115 12.35 3.12 9.73
CA GLY A 115 13.03 2.60 10.91
C GLY A 115 13.08 1.07 10.95
N GLN A 116 13.73 0.53 12.00
CA GLN A 116 13.78 -0.91 12.29
C GLN A 116 12.97 -1.23 13.55
N ILE A 117 12.19 -2.32 13.52
CA ILE A 117 11.52 -2.86 14.71
C ILE A 117 12.56 -3.38 15.70
N ASN A 118 13.53 -4.17 15.21
CA ASN A 118 14.64 -4.68 16.02
C ASN A 118 15.99 -4.34 15.35
N SER A 119 16.78 -3.48 16.01
CA SER A 119 18.09 -3.05 15.54
C SER A 119 19.25 -3.88 16.11
N GLN A 120 18.98 -4.93 16.89
CA GLN A 120 20.01 -5.81 17.43
C GLN A 120 20.66 -6.59 16.26
N PRO A 121 21.98 -6.45 16.05
CA PRO A 121 22.68 -7.12 14.95
C PRO A 121 22.54 -8.64 15.01
N GLY A 122 22.51 -9.28 13.84
CA GLY A 122 22.45 -10.74 13.71
C GLY A 122 21.16 -11.20 13.05
N SER A 123 20.71 -12.42 13.39
CA SER A 123 19.52 -13.05 12.77
C SER A 123 18.21 -12.38 13.14
N SER A 124 18.17 -11.62 14.24
CA SER A 124 17.00 -10.87 14.70
C SER A 124 16.91 -9.43 14.18
N GLU A 125 17.92 -8.96 13.43
CA GLU A 125 17.93 -7.59 12.93
C GLU A 125 16.88 -7.44 11.81
N THR A 126 15.94 -6.51 11.97
CA THR A 126 14.92 -6.20 10.94
C THR A 126 15.50 -5.24 9.90
N ASN A 127 16.49 -5.72 9.13
CA ASN A 127 17.26 -4.93 8.15
C ASN A 127 16.94 -5.24 6.68
N SER A 128 15.86 -5.98 6.43
CA SER A 128 15.31 -6.27 5.12
C SER A 128 13.92 -5.66 4.97
N ALA A 129 13.47 -5.49 3.73
CA ALA A 129 12.15 -4.95 3.43
C ALA A 129 11.22 -6.08 3.00
N GLU A 130 10.21 -6.38 3.83
CA GLU A 130 9.06 -7.17 3.41
C GLU A 130 8.21 -6.35 2.44
N GLU A 131 7.62 -7.01 1.46
CA GLU A 131 6.81 -6.37 0.42
C GLU A 131 5.46 -7.05 0.32
N PHE A 132 4.39 -6.30 0.62
CA PHE A 132 3.03 -6.79 0.38
C PHE A 132 2.16 -5.78 -0.38
N PRO A 133 1.51 -6.16 -1.50
CA PRO A 133 1.47 -7.50 -2.10
C PRO A 133 2.84 -7.98 -2.60
N TRP A 134 3.08 -9.29 -2.52
CA TRP A 134 4.39 -9.88 -2.82
C TRP A 134 4.89 -9.57 -4.22
N GLU A 135 6.21 -9.52 -4.40
CA GLU A 135 6.88 -9.32 -5.70
C GLU A 135 6.42 -10.33 -6.77
N SER A 136 5.96 -11.51 -6.36
CA SER A 136 5.45 -12.58 -7.22
C SER A 136 3.99 -12.39 -7.66
N THR A 137 3.32 -11.30 -7.26
CA THR A 137 1.94 -10.97 -7.61
C THR A 137 1.85 -9.76 -8.52
N VAL A 138 0.83 -9.72 -9.38
CA VAL A 138 0.58 -8.61 -10.32
C VAL A 138 0.37 -7.29 -9.58
N GLN A 139 -0.18 -7.35 -8.36
CA GLN A 139 -0.48 -6.20 -7.53
C GLN A 139 0.75 -5.69 -6.73
N GLY A 140 1.88 -6.39 -6.79
CA GLY A 140 3.13 -5.98 -6.17
C GLY A 140 3.80 -4.78 -6.86
N GLY A 141 5.09 -4.58 -6.59
CA GLY A 141 5.86 -3.49 -7.19
C GLY A 141 5.53 -2.13 -6.60
N SER A 142 5.26 -1.12 -7.42
CA SER A 142 5.09 0.28 -6.96
C SER A 142 3.95 0.50 -5.96
N ASN A 143 3.00 -0.42 -5.87
CA ASN A 143 1.89 -0.35 -4.91
C ASN A 143 2.12 -1.21 -3.65
N ALA A 144 3.26 -1.90 -3.56
CA ALA A 144 3.61 -2.68 -2.40
C ALA A 144 3.89 -1.77 -1.20
N LEU A 145 3.40 -2.22 -0.06
CA LEU A 145 3.73 -1.68 1.24
C LEU A 145 4.98 -2.39 1.75
N LEU A 146 5.85 -1.62 2.40
CA LEU A 146 7.11 -2.10 2.94
C LEU A 146 7.06 -2.16 4.45
N LEU A 147 7.47 -3.28 5.02
CA LEU A 147 7.63 -3.46 6.47
C LEU A 147 9.05 -3.95 6.82
N PRO A 148 9.60 -3.62 8.00
CA PRO A 148 10.93 -4.07 8.41
C PRO A 148 10.93 -5.54 8.80
N ALA A 149 11.64 -6.37 8.04
CA ALA A 149 11.72 -7.81 8.29
C ALA A 149 13.15 -8.31 8.52
N THR A 150 13.28 -9.48 9.14
CA THR A 150 14.56 -10.19 9.25
C THR A 150 14.87 -10.94 7.96
N ARG A 151 16.16 -11.00 7.59
CA ARG A 151 16.60 -11.80 6.44
C ARG A 151 16.32 -13.29 6.60
N ALA A 152 16.44 -13.79 7.83
CA ALA A 152 16.21 -15.19 8.15
C ALA A 152 14.76 -15.60 7.83
N GLN A 153 13.78 -14.82 8.28
CA GLN A 153 12.38 -15.10 7.98
C GLN A 153 12.06 -14.90 6.50
N GLN A 154 12.60 -13.87 5.82
CA GLN A 154 12.39 -13.71 4.37
C GLN A 154 12.89 -14.90 3.55
N GLN A 155 14.02 -15.50 3.92
CA GLN A 155 14.51 -16.72 3.26
C GLN A 155 13.54 -17.89 3.45
N ARG A 156 12.92 -18.02 4.63
CA ARG A 156 11.89 -19.04 4.91
C ARG A 156 10.61 -18.77 4.13
N GLN A 157 10.13 -17.53 4.14
CA GLN A 157 8.95 -17.08 3.40
C GLN A 157 9.12 -17.35 1.90
N ALA A 158 10.24 -16.99 1.28
CA ALA A 158 10.47 -17.23 -0.15
C ALA A 158 10.36 -18.72 -0.53
N GLY A 159 10.91 -19.60 0.32
CA GLY A 159 10.76 -21.05 0.17
C GLY A 159 9.32 -21.52 0.35
N ALA A 160 8.63 -21.01 1.37
CA ALA A 160 7.24 -21.34 1.68
C ALA A 160 6.26 -20.88 0.58
N ILE A 161 6.44 -19.68 0.03
CA ILE A 161 5.66 -19.14 -1.09
C ILE A 161 5.84 -20.01 -2.33
N THR A 162 7.09 -20.32 -2.67
CA THR A 162 7.40 -21.19 -3.82
C THR A 162 6.76 -22.57 -3.66
N ALA A 163 6.89 -23.17 -2.47
CA ALA A 163 6.27 -24.46 -2.16
C ALA A 163 4.73 -24.39 -2.18
N GLY A 164 4.15 -23.32 -1.65
CA GLY A 164 2.71 -23.09 -1.64
C GLY A 164 2.12 -23.02 -3.04
N PHE A 165 2.72 -22.23 -3.94
CA PHE A 165 2.29 -22.21 -5.34
C PHE A 165 2.35 -23.58 -6.01
N ARG A 166 3.41 -24.35 -5.77
CA ARG A 166 3.55 -25.70 -6.32
C ARG A 166 2.50 -26.67 -5.76
N ARG A 167 2.26 -26.66 -4.44
CA ARG A 167 1.30 -27.55 -3.78
C ARG A 167 -0.15 -27.26 -4.19
N SER A 168 -0.46 -26.00 -4.44
CA SER A 168 -1.78 -25.55 -4.88
C SER A 168 -1.96 -25.53 -6.40
N ASP A 169 -0.97 -26.03 -7.15
CA ASP A 169 -0.95 -26.04 -8.61
C ASP A 169 -1.29 -24.67 -9.23
N ILE A 170 -0.73 -23.59 -8.67
CA ILE A 170 -0.96 -22.22 -9.15
C ILE A 170 0.10 -21.91 -10.20
N THR A 171 -0.29 -21.73 -11.45
CA THR A 171 0.59 -21.33 -12.54
C THR A 171 0.68 -19.80 -12.67
N LEU A 172 1.58 -19.32 -13.53
CA LEU A 172 1.71 -17.89 -13.81
C LEU A 172 0.38 -17.34 -14.38
N GLY A 173 0.00 -16.14 -13.96
CA GLY A 173 -1.22 -15.46 -14.41
C GLY A 173 -2.50 -15.91 -13.72
N GLU A 174 -2.48 -16.97 -12.92
CA GLU A 174 -3.69 -17.44 -12.23
C GLU A 174 -4.00 -16.62 -10.97
N TRP A 175 -5.29 -16.49 -10.70
CA TRP A 175 -5.83 -15.93 -9.47
C TRP A 175 -5.83 -16.95 -8.35
N PHE A 176 -5.45 -16.53 -7.15
CA PHE A 176 -5.41 -17.37 -5.98
C PHE A 176 -5.82 -16.63 -4.71
N ARG A 177 -6.41 -17.34 -3.76
CA ARG A 177 -6.78 -16.82 -2.44
C ARG A 177 -5.79 -17.32 -1.40
N ILE A 178 -5.10 -16.39 -0.75
CA ILE A 178 -4.13 -16.67 0.32
C ILE A 178 -4.85 -17.20 1.55
N THR A 179 -4.32 -18.30 2.08
CA THR A 179 -4.59 -18.85 3.40
C THR A 179 -3.28 -19.22 4.06
N PHE A 180 -3.18 -19.09 5.38
CA PHE A 180 -2.02 -19.49 6.14
C PHE A 180 -2.28 -20.74 7.00
N SER A 181 -1.23 -21.51 7.22
CA SER A 181 -1.19 -22.67 8.11
C SER A 181 0.05 -22.58 9.00
N GLY A 182 0.01 -23.21 10.18
CA GLY A 182 1.02 -23.05 11.21
C GLY A 182 0.48 -22.26 12.41
N ASN A 183 1.37 -21.70 13.23
CA ASN A 183 0.99 -20.94 14.42
C ASN A 183 0.63 -19.49 14.05
N LEU A 184 -0.61 -19.27 13.61
CA LEU A 184 -1.10 -17.94 13.25
C LEU A 184 -1.05 -17.00 14.45
N GLY A 185 -0.54 -15.78 14.28
CA GLY A 185 -0.59 -14.74 15.30
C GLY A 185 -1.99 -14.08 15.40
N GLU A 186 -2.07 -12.98 16.14
CA GLU A 186 -3.35 -12.33 16.46
C GLU A 186 -4.06 -11.78 15.23
N ILE A 187 -3.33 -11.07 14.37
CA ILE A 187 -3.90 -10.41 13.19
C ILE A 187 -4.22 -11.44 12.10
N CYS A 188 -3.37 -12.45 11.90
CA CYS A 188 -3.68 -13.53 10.97
C CYS A 188 -4.90 -14.33 11.40
N ARG A 189 -5.07 -14.61 12.70
CA ARG A 189 -6.30 -15.22 13.20
C ARG A 189 -7.52 -14.35 12.91
N ALA A 190 -7.44 -13.04 13.15
CA ALA A 190 -8.52 -12.09 12.86
C ALA A 190 -8.89 -12.06 11.36
N LEU A 191 -7.89 -12.06 10.47
CA LEU A 191 -8.10 -12.10 9.02
C LEU A 191 -8.82 -13.37 8.54
N HIS A 192 -8.58 -14.50 9.21
CA HIS A 192 -9.12 -15.80 8.83
C HIS A 192 -10.45 -16.16 9.53
N GLN A 193 -11.03 -15.25 10.32
CA GLN A 193 -12.40 -15.39 10.82
C GLN A 193 -13.43 -15.19 9.69
N GLU A 194 -14.67 -15.62 9.94
CA GLU A 194 -15.81 -15.43 9.04
C GLU A 194 -16.98 -14.78 9.80
N PRO A 195 -17.24 -13.47 9.63
CA PRO A 195 -16.44 -12.51 8.84
C PRO A 195 -15.09 -12.19 9.50
N PRO A 196 -14.12 -11.61 8.77
CA PRO A 196 -12.87 -11.13 9.36
C PRO A 196 -13.11 -10.10 10.48
N ASP A 197 -12.34 -10.18 11.56
CA ASP A 197 -12.43 -9.24 12.69
C ASP A 197 -11.56 -8.00 12.45
N ASP A 198 -12.17 -6.94 11.90
CA ASP A 198 -11.49 -5.67 11.63
C ASP A 198 -11.28 -4.79 12.88
N SER A 199 -11.81 -5.19 14.04
CA SER A 199 -11.74 -4.37 15.25
C SER A 199 -10.29 -4.19 15.74
N ILE A 200 -9.43 -5.18 15.46
CA ILE A 200 -7.99 -5.15 15.75
C ILE A 200 -7.25 -4.05 14.98
N CYS A 201 -7.78 -3.60 13.83
CA CYS A 201 -7.16 -2.59 12.97
C CYS A 201 -7.14 -1.19 13.57
N LYS A 202 -7.98 -0.93 14.59
CA LYS A 202 -7.98 0.36 15.32
C LYS A 202 -6.66 0.59 16.07
N LYS A 203 -6.07 -0.48 16.60
CA LYS A 203 -4.80 -0.44 17.34
C LYS A 203 -4.06 -1.78 17.20
N PRO A 204 -3.43 -2.04 16.03
CA PRO A 204 -2.81 -3.33 15.70
C PRO A 204 -1.47 -3.49 16.44
N THR A 205 -1.55 -3.65 17.76
CA THR A 205 -0.39 -3.81 18.64
C THR A 205 -0.08 -5.28 18.84
N VAL A 206 0.96 -5.76 18.19
CA VAL A 206 1.39 -7.18 18.22
C VAL A 206 2.83 -7.30 18.67
N THR A 207 3.23 -8.52 19.04
CA THR A 207 4.65 -8.84 19.26
C THR A 207 5.19 -9.46 17.99
N VAL A 208 6.08 -8.75 17.30
CA VAL A 208 6.80 -9.25 16.12
C VAL A 208 8.29 -8.99 16.29
N PHE A 209 9.13 -9.93 15.84
CA PHE A 209 10.59 -9.84 15.91
C PHE A 209 11.12 -9.58 17.35
N GLY A 210 10.40 -10.12 18.34
CA GLY A 210 10.71 -9.96 19.76
C GLY A 210 10.37 -8.58 20.35
N LYS A 211 9.60 -7.74 19.66
CA LYS A 211 9.20 -6.41 20.12
C LYS A 211 7.69 -6.22 20.02
N LYS A 212 7.09 -5.62 21.05
CA LYS A 212 5.70 -5.18 21.02
C LYS A 212 5.60 -3.84 20.30
N VAL A 213 4.93 -3.80 19.15
CA VAL A 213 4.83 -2.62 18.29
C VAL A 213 3.41 -2.41 17.79
N ASN A 214 3.05 -1.17 17.45
CA ASN A 214 1.86 -0.86 16.68
C ASN A 214 2.23 -0.86 15.19
N LEU A 215 1.70 -1.78 14.39
CA LEU A 215 2.08 -1.93 12.98
C LEU A 215 1.75 -0.70 12.12
N ASN A 216 0.79 0.12 12.54
CA ASN A 216 0.50 1.41 11.88
C ASN A 216 1.75 2.32 11.82
N ASP A 217 2.68 2.18 12.75
CA ASP A 217 3.91 3.00 12.82
C ASP A 217 5.06 2.43 11.97
N TRP A 218 4.90 1.25 11.38
CA TRP A 218 5.98 0.51 10.71
C TRP A 218 5.69 0.13 9.26
N VAL A 219 4.54 0.53 8.72
CA VAL A 219 4.19 0.29 7.32
C VAL A 219 4.50 1.52 6.45
N TRP A 220 5.25 1.30 5.37
CA TRP A 220 5.77 2.36 4.52
C TRP A 220 5.34 2.18 3.07
N THR A 221 5.28 3.27 2.31
CA THR A 221 5.18 3.25 0.85
C THR A 221 6.26 4.17 0.27
N MET A 222 6.74 3.85 -0.94
CA MET A 222 7.77 4.63 -1.61
C MET A 222 7.13 5.56 -2.64
N ALA A 223 7.62 6.80 -2.71
CA ALA A 223 7.35 7.70 -3.81
C ALA A 223 8.65 8.34 -4.35
N LYS A 224 8.64 8.65 -5.65
CA LYS A 224 9.70 9.45 -6.28
C LYS A 224 9.34 10.94 -6.15
N VAL A 225 10.19 11.72 -5.49
CA VAL A 225 10.02 13.17 -5.29
C VAL A 225 11.28 13.87 -5.76
N GLY A 226 11.18 14.73 -6.78
CA GLY A 226 12.32 15.47 -7.32
C GLY A 226 13.49 14.58 -7.77
N GLY A 227 13.19 13.41 -8.34
CA GLY A 227 14.21 12.43 -8.76
C GLY A 227 14.79 11.56 -7.63
N SER A 228 14.41 11.80 -6.37
CA SER A 228 14.86 11.03 -5.21
C SER A 228 13.76 10.10 -4.68
N LEU A 229 14.16 9.02 -4.01
CA LEU A 229 13.24 8.09 -3.33
C LEU A 229 12.94 8.60 -1.92
N ALA A 230 11.67 8.81 -1.60
CA ALA A 230 11.17 9.14 -0.26
C ALA A 230 10.18 8.07 0.20
N TYR A 231 10.18 7.76 1.50
CA TYR A 231 9.27 6.81 2.11
C TYR A 231 8.32 7.51 3.06
N TYR A 232 7.05 7.14 2.98
CA TYR A 232 5.95 7.73 3.71
C TYR A 232 5.26 6.65 4.52
N HIS A 233 4.79 6.97 5.72
CA HIS A 233 3.92 6.06 6.45
C HIS A 233 2.64 5.82 5.66
N ALA A 234 2.25 4.56 5.51
CA ALA A 234 1.03 4.18 4.81
C ALA A 234 -0.21 4.17 5.72
N ALA A 235 -0.02 4.17 7.05
CA ALA A 235 -1.09 4.05 8.03
C ALA A 235 -0.85 4.89 9.30
N GLY A 236 -1.82 4.83 10.22
CA GLY A 236 -1.76 5.51 11.51
C GLY A 236 -1.86 7.03 11.47
N SER A 237 -1.58 7.68 12.60
CA SER A 237 -1.56 9.14 12.74
C SER A 237 -0.42 9.82 11.95
N SER A 238 0.53 9.02 11.47
CA SER A 238 1.63 9.46 10.62
C SER A 238 1.36 9.26 9.13
N LYS A 239 0.21 8.71 8.72
CA LYS A 239 -0.13 8.45 7.31
C LYS A 239 0.16 9.67 6.42
N GLY A 240 0.86 9.44 5.31
CA GLY A 240 1.24 10.47 4.35
C GLY A 240 2.38 11.39 4.81
N LYS A 241 2.93 11.20 6.01
CA LYS A 241 4.12 11.91 6.49
C LYS A 241 5.37 11.11 6.14
N ILE A 242 6.41 11.82 5.72
CA ILE A 242 7.79 11.29 5.69
C ILE A 242 8.14 10.91 7.13
N GLY A 243 8.76 9.75 7.34
CA GLY A 243 9.00 9.23 8.68
C GLY A 243 9.71 10.23 9.60
N LYS A 244 9.06 10.53 10.73
CA LYS A 244 9.67 11.19 11.89
C LYS A 244 9.99 10.14 12.94
N ARG A 245 11.23 9.66 12.94
CA ARG A 245 11.94 9.28 14.17
C ARG A 245 13.36 9.86 14.14
N MET A 246 13.43 11.16 14.39
CA MET A 246 14.62 11.87 14.85
C MET A 246 14.21 12.68 16.09
N ASP A 247 13.88 12.00 17.19
CA ASP A 247 13.83 12.64 18.51
C ASP A 247 15.15 12.43 19.29
N SER A 248 16.22 11.93 18.65
CA SER A 248 17.51 11.73 19.35
C SER A 248 18.78 11.79 18.50
N ILE A 249 18.71 12.11 17.20
CA ILE A 249 19.90 12.59 16.52
C ILE A 249 19.89 14.10 16.74
N GLU A 250 20.46 14.49 17.87
CA GLU A 250 21.06 15.80 18.09
C GLU A 250 21.61 16.26 16.74
N MET A 251 20.94 17.22 16.10
CA MET A 251 21.60 18.04 15.10
C MET A 251 22.70 18.74 15.88
N ARG A 252 23.86 18.07 15.98
CA ARG A 252 25.12 18.78 15.94
C ARG A 252 25.07 19.48 14.60
N PHE A 253 24.54 20.70 14.66
CA PHE A 253 24.96 21.77 13.79
C PHE A 253 26.47 21.58 13.66
N LEU A 254 26.89 21.09 12.50
CA LEU A 254 28.19 21.44 12.01
C LEU A 254 28.13 22.95 11.98
N HIS A 255 28.69 23.56 13.03
CA HIS A 255 29.20 24.90 13.01
C HIS A 255 30.26 24.87 11.89
N SER A 256 29.79 24.99 10.64
CA SER A 256 30.66 25.28 9.53
C SER A 256 31.18 26.67 9.85
N LYS A 257 32.46 26.74 10.19
CA LYS A 257 33.26 27.96 10.16
C LYS A 257 32.74 28.87 9.05
N GLU A 258 32.37 30.08 9.43
CA GLU A 258 32.18 31.20 8.53
C GLU A 258 33.42 31.32 7.64
N GLY A 259 33.30 30.82 6.42
CA GLY A 259 34.15 31.17 5.31
C GLY A 259 33.45 32.32 4.58
N ASN A 260 33.89 33.54 4.88
CA ASN A 260 33.62 34.72 4.08
C ASN A 260 33.83 34.41 2.59
N LEU A 261 32.78 34.59 1.77
CA LEU A 261 32.94 34.94 0.37
C LEU A 261 31.67 35.65 -0.11
N ASN A 262 31.88 36.92 -0.43
CA ASN A 262 30.94 37.80 -1.09
C ASN A 262 30.56 37.27 -2.48
N GLU A 263 29.42 37.80 -2.95
CA GLU A 263 29.15 38.15 -4.35
C GLU A 263 28.32 37.15 -5.18
N GLY A 264 27.28 37.68 -5.85
CA GLY A 264 26.62 37.01 -6.98
C GLY A 264 25.12 36.76 -6.85
N ARG A 265 24.34 37.83 -6.71
CA ARG A 265 22.87 37.85 -6.79
C ARG A 265 22.39 37.47 -8.21
N ALA A 266 21.59 36.41 -8.34
CA ALA A 266 20.68 36.20 -9.47
C ALA A 266 19.41 35.52 -8.97
N GLU A 267 18.32 36.27 -9.00
CA GLU A 267 16.98 35.85 -8.64
C GLU A 267 16.44 34.88 -9.71
N THR A 268 15.94 33.71 -9.29
CA THR A 268 15.03 32.90 -10.11
C THR A 268 13.84 32.52 -9.25
N LEU A 269 12.75 33.22 -9.53
CA LEU A 269 11.44 33.07 -8.94
C LEU A 269 10.77 31.83 -9.55
N ILE A 270 10.70 30.70 -8.83
CA ILE A 270 9.77 29.62 -9.16
C ILE A 270 8.63 29.66 -8.16
N MET A 271 7.48 30.05 -8.70
CA MET A 271 6.18 30.19 -8.05
C MET A 271 5.69 28.79 -7.62
N LEU A 272 5.74 28.50 -6.32
CA LEU A 272 5.03 27.37 -5.73
C LEU A 272 3.52 27.70 -5.68
N HIS A 273 2.75 27.11 -6.58
CA HIS A 273 1.30 26.99 -6.43
C HIS A 273 1.01 25.82 -5.47
N ILE A 274 0.99 26.10 -4.16
CA ILE A 274 0.33 25.24 -3.17
C ILE A 274 -1.13 25.68 -3.14
N SER A 275 -2.02 24.85 -3.66
CA SER A 275 -3.47 25.06 -3.54
C SER A 275 -3.88 24.96 -2.07
N LEU A 276 -4.29 26.11 -1.53
CA LEU A 276 -5.14 26.28 -0.36
C LEU A 276 -6.53 25.68 -0.65
N VAL A 277 -6.92 24.64 0.09
CA VAL A 277 -8.31 24.19 0.35
C VAL A 277 -8.20 23.31 1.62
N TYR A 278 -8.79 23.51 2.80
CA TYR A 278 -9.82 24.38 3.38
C TYR A 278 -9.57 24.40 4.91
N MET A 279 -9.61 25.58 5.55
CA MET A 279 -9.86 25.70 6.99
C MET A 279 -10.62 27.01 7.25
N TYR A 280 -11.94 26.92 7.41
CA TYR A 280 -12.84 27.79 8.18
C TYR A 280 -14.12 26.93 8.36
N SER A 281 -14.65 26.68 9.55
CA SER A 281 -15.01 27.69 10.54
C SER A 281 -15.04 27.11 11.96
N PHE A 282 -14.56 27.92 12.91
CA PHE A 282 -14.97 27.89 14.31
C PHE A 282 -15.51 29.28 14.65
N SER A 283 -16.74 29.34 15.15
CA SER A 283 -17.18 30.38 16.09
C SER A 283 -18.37 29.88 16.91
N SER A 284 -18.11 29.74 18.22
CA SER A 284 -19.01 29.49 19.36
C SER A 284 -19.57 30.85 19.88
N PRO A 285 -20.22 31.02 21.05
CA PRO A 285 -21.20 30.25 21.86
C PRO A 285 -22.48 31.10 22.19
N TYR A 286 -23.28 30.65 23.19
CA TYR A 286 -24.43 31.23 23.91
C TYR A 286 -25.82 30.77 23.44
N SER A 287 -26.84 30.50 24.26
CA SER A 287 -27.02 30.18 25.70
C SER A 287 -28.52 29.89 25.89
N ASN A 288 -28.87 29.06 26.89
CA ASN A 288 -30.14 28.99 27.65
C ASN A 288 -31.47 29.35 26.94
N ILE A 289 -32.36 28.36 26.79
CA ILE A 289 -33.54 28.01 27.63
C ILE A 289 -34.10 26.70 27.10
#